data_AF-A0A847V825-F1
#
_entry.id   AF-A0A847V825-F1
#
_cell.length_a   1.000
_cell.length_b   1.000
_cell.length_c   1.000
_cell.angle_alpha   90.00
_cell.angle_beta   90.00
_cell.angle_gamma   90.00
#
_symmetry.space_group_name_H-M   'P 1'
#
loop_
_entity.id
_entity.type
_entity.pdbx_description
1 polymer ?
#
loop_
_entity_poly.entity_id
_entity_poly.type
_entity_poly.pdbx_seq_one_letter_code
_entity_poly.pdbx_strand_id
1 'polypeptide(L)'
;MAGMDGISFLQAVRREFGDVPFVLFTGRGREEVMIAAINNGADFYLQKGGDPMSQYAALAHGIRQAIGRREAERGLRRGEEQFRRIMDRAKDMVYRMSLPDETFTFVSPASEEITGYRPDEFYADPGMFWRLASPDWQERVERIRADLREGRVPPRYDLRILDREGRSRWLDQQNIPVLGEDGALVALEAIVTDVTAQREAELELRKSRELLRQVFDQLPDGIALVDLDLRIRMANRSLCRMLGYAEEDLVGKTISSITHPDDEPVTVSEAGRLQRGDIPIIRLEKRYLRKDGSAVRSLVAVSPFLDENGSVVQFMPLIRELPDG
;
A
#
# COMPACT_ATOMS: atom_id res chain seq x y z
N MET A 1 48.47 19.57 -31.96
CA MET A 1 47.50 20.27 -32.82
C MET A 1 48.04 21.65 -33.19
N ALA A 2 48.97 21.74 -34.13
CA ALA A 2 49.48 23.02 -34.64
C ALA A 2 48.84 23.27 -36.01
N GLY A 3 48.14 24.40 -36.18
CA GLY A 3 47.52 24.80 -37.47
C GLY A 3 45.99 24.77 -37.54
N MET A 4 45.28 24.40 -36.47
CA MET A 4 43.81 24.41 -36.44
C MET A 4 43.30 25.75 -35.90
N ASP A 5 42.32 26.37 -36.58
CA ASP A 5 41.68 27.59 -36.09
C ASP A 5 40.71 27.31 -34.94
N GLY A 6 40.34 28.35 -34.20
CA GLY A 6 39.54 28.21 -32.97
C GLY A 6 38.14 27.61 -33.20
N ILE A 7 37.58 27.76 -34.40
CA ILE A 7 36.27 27.20 -34.76
C ILE A 7 36.40 25.72 -35.09
N SER A 8 37.41 25.33 -35.87
CA SER A 8 37.71 23.94 -36.18
C SER A 8 38.03 23.15 -34.90
N PHE A 9 38.70 23.79 -33.94
CA PHE A 9 38.93 23.19 -32.62
C PHE A 9 37.64 23.04 -31.81
N LEU A 10 36.76 24.05 -31.80
CA LEU A 10 35.44 23.95 -31.18
C LEU A 10 34.62 22.79 -31.78
N GLN A 11 34.61 22.64 -33.11
CA GLN A 11 33.93 21.53 -33.77
C GLN A 11 34.49 20.16 -33.37
N ALA A 12 35.82 20.04 -33.25
CA ALA A 12 36.47 18.83 -32.76
C ALA A 12 36.06 18.53 -31.30
N VAL A 13 36.09 19.54 -30.43
CA VAL A 13 35.69 19.40 -29.03
C VAL A 13 34.21 19.02 -28.90
N ARG A 14 33.33 19.60 -29.72
CA ARG A 14 31.90 19.24 -29.75
C ARG A 14 31.68 17.81 -30.24
N ARG A 15 32.50 17.32 -31.16
CA ARG A 15 32.42 15.94 -31.66
C ARG A 15 32.93 14.92 -30.62
N GLU A 16 34.01 15.24 -29.92
CA GLU A 16 34.70 14.30 -29.02
C GLU A 16 34.16 14.35 -27.59
N PHE A 17 33.91 15.56 -27.08
CA PHE A 17 33.50 15.79 -25.69
C PHE A 17 32.06 16.30 -25.55
N GLY A 18 31.34 16.44 -26.66
CA GLY A 18 29.94 16.86 -26.68
C GLY A 18 29.77 18.28 -26.14
N ASP A 19 29.09 18.37 -25.01
CA ASP A 19 28.57 19.62 -24.45
C ASP A 19 29.47 20.28 -23.39
N VAL A 20 30.78 20.00 -23.40
CA VAL A 20 31.72 20.67 -22.50
C VAL A 20 31.66 22.19 -22.70
N PRO A 21 31.52 23.01 -21.64
CA PRO A 21 31.54 24.45 -21.75
C PRO A 21 32.77 24.96 -22.52
N PHE A 22 32.54 25.76 -23.55
CA PHE A 22 33.58 26.23 -24.45
C PHE A 22 33.51 27.75 -24.60
N VAL A 23 34.58 28.43 -24.15
CA VAL A 23 34.72 29.87 -24.28
C VAL A 23 35.78 30.16 -25.35
N LEU A 24 35.38 30.85 -26.42
CA LEU A 24 36.30 31.25 -27.47
C LEU A 24 36.88 32.63 -27.13
N PHE A 25 38.21 32.70 -26.94
CA PHE A 25 38.93 33.93 -26.61
C PHE A 25 39.89 34.33 -27.74
N THR A 26 39.50 35.30 -28.57
CA THR A 26 40.17 35.61 -29.86
C THR A 26 40.58 37.09 -29.97
N GLY A 27 41.49 37.42 -30.90
CA GLY A 27 41.89 38.80 -31.22
C GLY A 27 40.77 39.65 -31.85
N ARG A 28 41.13 40.76 -32.54
CA ARG A 28 40.16 41.54 -33.35
C ARG A 28 39.47 40.64 -34.39
N GLY A 29 38.32 40.06 -34.03
CA GLY A 29 37.49 39.27 -34.92
C GLY A 29 36.47 40.12 -35.66
N ARG A 30 36.22 39.79 -36.93
CA ARG A 30 35.04 40.25 -37.70
C ARG A 30 33.79 39.57 -37.13
N GLU A 31 32.64 40.22 -37.23
CA GLU A 31 31.34 39.72 -36.76
C GLU A 31 31.01 38.30 -37.27
N GLU A 32 31.43 38.00 -38.50
CA GLU A 32 31.33 36.67 -39.12
C GLU A 32 31.94 35.54 -38.27
N VAL A 33 33.06 35.80 -37.58
CA VAL A 33 33.76 34.81 -36.75
C VAL A 33 33.01 34.57 -35.44
N MET A 34 32.38 35.61 -34.88
CA MET A 34 31.57 35.49 -33.67
C MET A 34 30.29 34.68 -33.96
N ILE A 35 29.61 34.98 -35.06
CA ILE A 35 28.42 34.24 -35.51
C ILE A 35 28.78 32.77 -35.75
N ALA A 36 29.89 32.51 -36.45
CA ALA A 36 30.36 31.16 -36.68
C ALA A 36 30.70 30.43 -35.37
N ALA A 37 31.31 31.09 -34.38
CA ALA A 37 31.58 30.48 -33.09
C ALA A 37 30.31 30.07 -32.34
N ILE A 38 29.29 30.94 -32.31
CA ILE A 38 28.00 30.64 -31.66
C ILE A 38 27.27 29.51 -32.39
N ASN A 39 27.22 29.54 -33.73
CA ASN A 39 26.58 28.49 -34.54
C ASN A 39 27.25 27.11 -34.38
N ASN A 40 28.55 27.09 -34.06
CA ASN A 40 29.28 25.86 -33.75
C ASN A 40 29.23 25.48 -32.27
N GLY A 41 28.46 26.21 -31.45
CA GLY A 41 28.16 25.87 -30.07
C GLY A 41 29.14 26.42 -29.04
N ALA A 42 29.81 27.54 -29.29
CA ALA A 42 30.53 28.26 -28.23
C ALA A 42 29.54 28.85 -27.21
N ASP A 43 29.81 28.66 -25.93
CA ASP A 43 28.98 29.20 -24.84
C ASP A 43 29.19 30.69 -24.64
N PHE A 44 30.44 31.14 -24.81
CA PHE A 44 30.82 32.54 -24.77
C PHE A 44 31.89 32.85 -25.80
N TYR A 45 31.83 34.09 -26.30
CA TYR A 45 32.85 34.68 -27.15
C TYR A 45 33.40 35.93 -26.47
N LEU A 46 34.72 36.01 -26.33
CA LEU A 46 35.42 37.13 -25.70
C LEU A 46 36.51 37.66 -26.62
N GLN A 47 36.54 38.98 -26.83
CA GLN A 47 37.53 39.66 -27.65
C GLN A 47 38.74 40.09 -26.81
N LYS A 48 39.95 39.83 -27.30
CA LYS A 48 41.22 40.28 -26.71
C LYS A 48 41.40 41.76 -27.05
N GLY A 49 41.48 42.61 -26.02
CA GLY A 49 41.70 44.05 -26.15
C GLY A 49 41.40 44.81 -24.86
N GLY A 50 42.16 45.87 -24.56
CA GLY A 50 42.03 46.65 -23.32
C GLY A 50 42.90 46.14 -22.16
N ASP A 51 42.57 46.55 -20.93
CA ASP A 51 43.30 46.22 -19.71
C ASP A 51 43.25 44.70 -19.38
N PRO A 52 44.40 44.04 -19.11
CA PRO A 52 44.44 42.61 -18.80
C PRO A 52 43.58 42.18 -17.62
N MET A 53 43.51 42.97 -16.53
CA MET A 53 42.72 42.60 -15.34
C MET A 53 41.22 42.55 -15.67
N SER A 54 40.76 43.48 -16.49
CA SER A 54 39.37 43.52 -16.98
C SER A 54 39.03 42.32 -17.87
N GLN A 55 39.96 41.88 -18.72
CA GLN A 55 39.78 40.69 -19.57
C GLN A 55 39.75 39.39 -18.76
N TYR A 56 40.64 39.23 -17.78
CA TYR A 56 40.64 38.07 -16.90
C TYR A 56 39.37 38.01 -16.05
N ALA A 57 38.87 39.15 -15.57
CA ALA A 57 37.60 39.21 -14.86
C ALA A 57 36.42 38.77 -15.76
N ALA A 58 36.38 39.23 -17.01
CA ALA A 58 35.36 38.83 -17.99
C ALA A 58 35.43 37.34 -18.34
N LEU A 59 36.64 36.79 -18.52
CA LEU A 59 36.84 35.36 -18.76
C LEU A 59 36.42 34.52 -17.55
N ALA A 60 36.83 34.91 -16.34
CA ALA A 60 36.44 34.23 -15.11
C ALA A 60 34.93 34.29 -14.86
N HIS A 61 34.26 35.37 -15.27
CA HIS A 61 32.81 35.48 -15.23
C HIS A 61 32.15 34.54 -16.25
N GLY A 62 32.60 34.56 -17.51
CA GLY A 62 32.07 33.70 -18.59
C GLY A 62 32.24 32.20 -18.29
N ILE A 63 33.40 31.80 -17.76
CA ILE A 63 33.62 30.41 -17.31
C ILE A 63 32.65 30.03 -16.20
N ARG A 64 32.51 30.87 -15.16
CA ARG A 64 31.58 30.59 -14.05
C ARG A 64 30.13 30.50 -14.53
N GLN A 65 29.71 31.36 -15.45
CA GLN A 65 28.36 31.35 -16.00
C GLN A 65 28.10 30.11 -16.86
N ALA A 66 29.05 29.73 -17.72
CA ALA A 66 28.92 28.55 -18.57
C ALA A 66 28.89 27.25 -17.76
N ILE A 67 29.76 27.13 -16.73
CA ILE A 67 29.74 25.99 -15.80
C ILE A 67 28.42 25.96 -15.02
N GLY A 68 28.01 27.07 -14.41
CA GLY A 68 26.80 27.13 -13.60
C GLY A 68 25.54 26.77 -14.37
N ARG A 69 25.40 27.27 -15.61
CA ARG A 69 24.29 26.88 -16.50
C ARG A 69 24.30 25.38 -16.80
N ARG A 70 25.48 24.82 -17.11
CA ARG A 70 25.62 23.40 -17.43
C ARG A 70 25.30 22.49 -16.23
N GLU A 71 25.74 22.88 -15.05
CA GLU A 71 25.44 22.16 -13.81
C GLU A 71 23.94 22.18 -13.51
N ALA A 72 23.27 23.32 -13.69
CA ALA A 72 21.82 23.43 -13.54
C ALA A 72 21.06 22.55 -14.56
N GLU A 73 21.43 22.60 -15.85
CA GLU A 73 20.81 21.77 -16.89
C GLU A 73 21.01 20.26 -16.64
N ARG A 74 22.23 19.85 -16.23
CA ARG A 74 22.53 18.45 -15.89
C ARG A 74 21.81 18.01 -14.61
N GLY A 75 21.73 18.89 -13.61
CA GLY A 75 20.97 18.65 -12.38
C GLY A 75 19.49 18.44 -12.67
N LEU A 76 18.88 19.31 -13.48
CA LEU A 76 17.50 19.20 -13.92
C LEU A 76 17.26 17.88 -14.67
N ARG A 77 18.08 17.56 -15.69
CA ARG A 77 17.95 16.32 -16.45
C ARG A 77 18.05 15.08 -15.55
N ARG A 78 19.02 15.05 -14.63
CA ARG A 78 19.16 13.94 -13.67
C ARG A 78 17.93 13.82 -12.75
N GLY A 79 17.40 14.96 -12.29
CA GLY A 79 16.18 15.01 -11.49
C GLY A 79 14.97 14.48 -12.26
N GLU A 80 14.76 14.91 -13.50
CA GLU A 80 13.69 14.44 -14.39
C GLU A 80 13.79 12.94 -14.67
N GLU A 81 15.00 12.44 -14.97
CA GLU A 81 15.23 11.01 -15.20
C GLU A 81 15.00 10.19 -13.93
N GLN A 82 15.40 10.69 -12.76
CA GLN A 82 15.14 10.05 -11.48
C GLN A 82 13.65 10.02 -11.16
N PHE A 83 12.95 11.14 -11.32
CA PHE A 83 11.51 11.25 -11.12
C PHE A 83 10.76 10.28 -12.03
N ARG A 84 11.08 10.25 -13.33
CA ARG A 84 10.48 9.32 -14.30
C ARG A 84 10.64 7.87 -13.86
N ARG A 85 11.84 7.45 -13.46
CA ARG A 85 12.09 6.07 -13.00
C ARG A 85 11.32 5.68 -11.76
N ILE A 86 11.08 6.62 -10.84
CA ILE A 86 10.27 6.38 -9.64
C ILE A 86 8.81 6.22 -10.05
N MET A 87 8.30 7.13 -10.89
CA MET A 87 6.91 7.09 -11.35
C MET A 87 6.59 5.86 -12.20
N ASP A 88 7.51 5.41 -13.06
CA ASP A 88 7.34 4.22 -13.89
C ASP A 88 7.24 2.91 -13.08
N ARG A 89 7.71 2.91 -11.83
CA ARG A 89 7.69 1.74 -10.93
C ARG A 89 6.72 1.89 -9.77
N ALA A 90 6.15 3.08 -9.58
CA ALA A 90 5.14 3.31 -8.57
C ALA A 90 3.90 2.50 -8.93
N LYS A 91 3.33 1.83 -7.91
CA LYS A 91 2.05 1.13 -8.07
C LYS A 91 0.86 2.05 -7.87
N ASP A 92 1.06 3.14 -7.13
CA ASP A 92 0.04 4.15 -6.91
C ASP A 92 -0.02 5.10 -8.11
N MET A 93 -1.23 5.45 -8.52
CA MET A 93 -1.45 6.48 -9.52
C MET A 93 -1.27 7.85 -8.87
N VAL A 94 -0.30 8.60 -9.37
CA VAL A 94 -0.07 9.99 -8.99
C VAL A 94 -0.60 10.87 -10.11
N TYR A 95 -1.39 11.88 -9.78
CA TYR A 95 -1.85 12.86 -10.76
C TYR A 95 -1.80 14.28 -10.22
N ARG A 96 -1.75 15.22 -11.15
CA ARG A 96 -1.94 16.65 -10.91
C ARG A 96 -3.06 17.15 -11.83
N MET A 97 -4.06 17.77 -11.23
CA MET A 97 -5.19 18.37 -11.92
C MET A 97 -5.18 19.88 -11.69
N SER A 98 -5.25 20.66 -12.76
CA SER A 98 -5.45 22.10 -12.71
C SER A 98 -6.89 22.42 -12.29
N LEU A 99 -7.05 23.49 -11.51
CA LEU A 99 -8.35 23.99 -11.08
C LEU A 99 -8.46 25.49 -11.43
N PRO A 100 -9.66 25.97 -11.80
CA PRO A 100 -10.97 25.31 -11.75
C PRO A 100 -11.35 24.53 -13.03
N ASP A 101 -10.45 24.44 -14.01
CA ASP A 101 -10.69 23.81 -15.31
C ASP A 101 -10.78 22.28 -15.26
N GLU A 102 -10.39 21.67 -14.13
CA GLU A 102 -10.44 20.23 -13.88
C GLU A 102 -9.64 19.44 -14.94
N THR A 103 -8.56 20.01 -15.47
CA THR A 103 -7.72 19.37 -16.50
C THR A 103 -6.54 18.64 -15.88
N PHE A 104 -6.26 17.42 -16.32
CA PHE A 104 -5.06 16.72 -15.88
C PHE A 104 -3.82 17.32 -16.55
N THR A 105 -2.89 17.82 -15.75
CA THR A 105 -1.57 18.31 -16.20
C THR A 105 -0.49 17.25 -16.06
N PHE A 106 -0.72 16.25 -15.22
CA PHE A 106 0.13 15.07 -15.08
C PHE A 106 -0.70 13.88 -14.58
N VAL A 107 -0.43 12.70 -15.13
CA VAL A 107 -0.93 11.39 -14.70
C VAL A 107 0.21 10.39 -14.86
N SER A 108 0.54 9.67 -13.80
CA SER A 108 1.58 8.64 -13.82
C SER A 108 1.14 7.40 -14.61
N PRO A 109 2.07 6.63 -15.19
CA PRO A 109 1.76 5.41 -15.95
C PRO A 109 0.95 4.34 -15.19
N ALA A 110 1.03 4.32 -13.86
CA ALA A 110 0.24 3.43 -13.01
C ALA A 110 -1.28 3.54 -13.22
N SER A 111 -1.77 4.61 -13.86
CA SER A 111 -3.18 4.74 -14.24
C SER A 111 -3.68 3.59 -15.11
N GLU A 112 -2.82 3.04 -15.97
CA GLU A 112 -3.17 1.96 -16.90
C GLU A 112 -3.42 0.65 -16.13
N GLU A 113 -2.61 0.35 -15.12
CA GLU A 113 -2.78 -0.84 -14.29
C GLU A 113 -4.02 -0.73 -13.37
N ILE A 114 -4.25 0.44 -12.78
CA ILE A 114 -5.35 0.67 -11.83
C ILE A 114 -6.70 0.79 -12.55
N THR A 115 -6.76 1.59 -13.62
CA THR A 115 -8.02 1.99 -14.26
C THR A 115 -8.24 1.33 -15.63
N GLY A 116 -7.19 0.77 -16.25
CA GLY A 116 -7.21 0.28 -17.63
C GLY A 116 -7.02 1.40 -18.68
N TYR A 117 -6.83 2.65 -18.26
CA TYR A 117 -6.68 3.81 -19.14
C TYR A 117 -5.28 4.43 -19.04
N ARG A 118 -4.74 4.79 -20.19
CA ARG A 118 -3.41 5.38 -20.30
C ARG A 118 -3.45 6.88 -19.97
N PRO A 119 -2.33 7.48 -19.52
CA PRO A 119 -2.27 8.91 -19.21
C PRO A 119 -2.78 9.84 -20.34
N ASP A 120 -2.49 9.50 -21.61
CA ASP A 120 -2.93 10.26 -22.79
C ASP A 120 -4.45 10.33 -22.93
N GLU A 121 -5.17 9.31 -22.48
CA GLU A 121 -6.64 9.29 -22.47
C GLU A 121 -7.21 10.26 -21.42
N PHE A 122 -6.56 10.37 -20.25
CA PHE A 122 -6.94 11.35 -19.21
C PHE A 122 -6.68 12.79 -19.65
N TYR A 123 -5.62 13.04 -20.43
CA TYR A 123 -5.35 14.36 -20.99
C TYR A 123 -6.34 14.74 -22.10
N ALA A 124 -6.79 13.76 -22.89
CA ALA A 124 -7.74 13.98 -23.97
C ALA A 124 -9.18 14.23 -23.48
N ASP A 125 -9.57 13.58 -22.39
CA ASP A 125 -10.89 13.74 -21.78
C ASP A 125 -10.79 13.85 -20.25
N PRO A 126 -10.64 15.08 -19.72
CA PRO A 126 -10.55 15.30 -18.28
C PRO A 126 -11.80 14.85 -17.51
N GLY A 127 -12.96 14.80 -18.17
CA GLY A 127 -14.20 14.32 -17.58
C GLY A 127 -14.23 12.80 -17.37
N MET A 128 -13.30 12.05 -17.98
CA MET A 128 -13.24 10.59 -17.90
C MET A 128 -13.12 10.10 -16.47
N PHE A 129 -12.24 10.71 -15.66
CA PHE A 129 -12.00 10.30 -14.27
C PHE A 129 -13.30 10.23 -13.45
N TRP A 130 -14.16 11.24 -13.59
CA TRP A 130 -15.44 11.31 -12.88
C TRP A 130 -16.44 10.24 -13.34
N ARG A 131 -16.38 9.83 -14.61
CA ARG A 131 -17.26 8.80 -15.17
C ARG A 131 -16.84 7.38 -14.80
N LEU A 132 -15.61 7.18 -14.34
CA LEU A 132 -15.16 5.88 -13.83
C LEU A 132 -15.85 5.50 -12.52
N ALA A 133 -16.38 6.48 -11.78
CA ALA A 133 -17.09 6.21 -10.54
C ALA A 133 -18.24 5.21 -10.75
N SER A 134 -18.31 4.17 -9.92
CA SER A 134 -19.38 3.18 -10.03
C SER A 134 -20.76 3.85 -9.85
N PRO A 135 -21.85 3.29 -10.41
CA PRO A 135 -23.17 3.91 -10.37
C PRO A 135 -23.63 4.34 -8.96
N ASP A 136 -23.39 3.49 -7.95
CA ASP A 136 -23.77 3.75 -6.55
C ASP A 136 -22.93 4.86 -5.88
N TRP A 137 -21.91 5.37 -6.55
CA TRP A 137 -20.98 6.37 -6.03
C TRP A 137 -21.09 7.73 -6.73
N GLN A 138 -21.94 7.86 -7.75
CA GLN A 138 -22.11 9.07 -8.56
C GLN A 138 -22.50 10.29 -7.71
N GLU A 139 -23.48 10.16 -6.81
CA GLU A 139 -23.90 11.27 -5.93
C GLU A 139 -22.77 11.74 -5.01
N ARG A 140 -21.95 10.81 -4.52
CA ARG A 140 -20.84 11.14 -3.63
C ARG A 140 -19.71 11.85 -4.37
N VAL A 141 -19.41 11.41 -5.59
CA VAL A 141 -18.41 12.04 -6.44
C VAL A 141 -18.84 13.45 -6.85
N GLU A 142 -20.12 13.65 -7.16
CA GLU A 142 -20.62 14.99 -7.50
C GLU A 142 -20.50 15.97 -6.32
N ARG A 143 -20.73 15.51 -5.09
CA ARG A 143 -20.46 16.33 -3.88
C ARG A 143 -18.98 16.68 -3.73
N ILE A 144 -18.09 15.71 -3.92
CA ILE A 144 -16.64 15.97 -3.87
C ILE A 144 -16.25 17.00 -4.92
N ARG A 145 -16.77 16.86 -6.15
CA ARG A 145 -16.53 17.80 -7.25
C ARG A 145 -17.04 19.21 -6.94
N ALA A 146 -18.21 19.32 -6.31
CA ALA A 146 -18.75 20.60 -5.84
C ALA A 146 -17.86 21.23 -4.76
N ASP A 147 -17.43 20.44 -3.76
CA ASP A 147 -16.52 20.91 -2.72
C ASP A 147 -15.20 21.43 -3.31
N LEU A 148 -14.62 20.72 -4.29
CA LEU A 148 -13.40 21.15 -4.98
C LEU A 148 -13.57 22.52 -5.67
N ARG A 149 -14.72 22.79 -6.29
CA ARG A 149 -15.01 24.09 -6.94
C ARG A 149 -15.15 25.23 -5.93
N GLU A 150 -15.55 24.92 -4.71
CA GLU A 150 -15.60 25.88 -3.60
C GLU A 150 -14.25 26.01 -2.87
N GLY A 151 -13.20 25.36 -3.36
CA GLY A 151 -11.87 25.36 -2.73
C GLY A 151 -11.75 24.43 -1.52
N ARG A 152 -12.77 23.60 -1.25
CA ARG A 152 -12.79 22.63 -0.15
C ARG A 152 -12.25 21.30 -0.66
N VAL A 153 -11.01 20.97 -0.28
CA VAL A 153 -10.36 19.71 -0.68
C VAL A 153 -10.45 18.69 0.46
N PRO A 154 -11.19 17.59 0.30
CA PRO A 154 -11.15 16.50 1.26
C PRO A 154 -9.74 15.88 1.26
N PRO A 155 -9.07 15.75 2.42
CA PRO A 155 -7.67 15.30 2.46
C PRO A 155 -7.51 13.84 2.02
N ARG A 156 -8.51 13.00 2.28
CA ARG A 156 -8.51 11.59 1.91
C ARG A 156 -9.93 11.05 1.81
N TYR A 157 -10.18 10.17 0.84
CA TYR A 157 -11.42 9.41 0.75
C TYR A 157 -11.26 8.14 -0.08
N ASP A 158 -12.13 7.18 0.17
CA ASP A 158 -12.27 6.00 -0.68
C ASP A 158 -13.19 6.29 -1.86
N LEU A 159 -12.93 5.66 -3.00
CA LEU A 159 -13.74 5.69 -4.19
C LEU A 159 -13.88 4.28 -4.76
N ARG A 160 -15.08 3.92 -5.23
CA ARG A 160 -15.27 2.72 -6.02
C ARG A 160 -15.44 3.07 -7.48
N ILE A 161 -14.56 2.57 -8.33
CA ILE A 161 -14.61 2.78 -9.79
C ILE A 161 -14.93 1.48 -10.53
N LEU A 162 -15.30 1.62 -11.80
CA LEU A 162 -15.24 0.55 -12.79
C LEU A 162 -14.04 0.82 -13.70
N ASP A 163 -13.15 -0.16 -13.82
CA ASP A 163 -12.06 -0.09 -14.78
C ASP A 163 -12.58 -0.23 -16.23
N ARG A 164 -11.68 -0.10 -17.21
CA ARG A 164 -12.00 -0.23 -18.64
C ARG A 164 -12.72 -1.54 -18.99
N GLU A 165 -12.44 -2.63 -18.28
CA GLU A 165 -13.09 -3.92 -18.47
C GLU A 165 -14.40 -4.07 -17.68
N GLY A 166 -14.82 -3.03 -16.94
CA GLY A 166 -16.02 -3.01 -16.13
C GLY A 166 -15.86 -3.70 -14.77
N ARG A 167 -14.63 -4.01 -14.33
CA ARG A 167 -14.39 -4.61 -13.01
C ARG A 167 -14.41 -3.54 -11.94
N SER A 168 -15.01 -3.87 -10.80
CA SER A 168 -15.07 -2.98 -9.64
C SER A 168 -13.71 -2.89 -8.97
N ARG A 169 -13.19 -1.67 -8.82
CA ARG A 169 -11.95 -1.37 -8.08
C ARG A 169 -12.23 -0.46 -6.90
N TRP A 170 -11.59 -0.73 -5.77
CA TRP A 170 -11.56 0.14 -4.61
C TRP A 170 -10.27 0.96 -4.61
N LEU A 171 -10.43 2.27 -4.63
CA LEU A 171 -9.33 3.22 -4.61
C LEU A 171 -9.34 3.99 -3.29
N ASP A 172 -8.17 4.14 -2.70
CA ASP A 172 -7.91 5.09 -1.61
C ASP A 172 -7.22 6.31 -2.21
N GLN A 173 -7.88 7.47 -2.14
CA GLN A 173 -7.36 8.71 -2.71
C GLN A 173 -6.92 9.66 -1.60
N GLN A 174 -5.69 10.14 -1.68
CA GLN A 174 -5.12 11.16 -0.81
C GLN A 174 -4.80 12.41 -1.63
N ASN A 175 -5.22 13.56 -1.11
CA ASN A 175 -5.22 14.82 -1.84
C ASN A 175 -4.33 15.86 -1.16
N ILE A 176 -3.57 16.57 -1.98
CA ILE A 176 -2.68 17.66 -1.59
C ILE A 176 -3.13 18.91 -2.37
N PRO A 177 -3.79 19.88 -1.73
CA PRO A 177 -4.19 21.12 -2.38
C PRO A 177 -2.95 21.97 -2.69
N VAL A 178 -2.91 22.54 -3.90
CA VAL A 178 -1.87 23.49 -4.31
C VAL A 178 -2.51 24.88 -4.42
N LEU A 179 -2.02 25.80 -3.60
CA LEU A 179 -2.52 27.17 -3.52
C LEU A 179 -1.65 28.13 -4.32
N GLY A 180 -2.27 29.10 -5.00
CA GLY A 180 -1.60 30.22 -5.66
C GLY A 180 -1.09 31.27 -4.67
N GLU A 181 -0.42 32.29 -5.19
CA GLU A 181 0.11 33.41 -4.38
C GLU A 181 -0.99 34.21 -3.67
N ASP A 182 -2.21 34.21 -4.23
CA ASP A 182 -3.42 34.84 -3.70
C ASP A 182 -4.18 33.96 -2.70
N GLY A 183 -3.69 32.74 -2.44
CA GLY A 183 -4.36 31.75 -1.59
C GLY A 183 -5.50 30.98 -2.27
N ALA A 184 -5.75 31.22 -3.57
CA ALA A 184 -6.74 30.46 -4.33
C ALA A 184 -6.25 29.04 -4.63
N LEU A 185 -7.17 28.07 -4.68
CA LEU A 185 -6.85 26.70 -5.08
C LEU A 185 -6.59 26.66 -6.61
N VAL A 186 -5.35 26.43 -7.01
CA VAL A 186 -4.93 26.43 -8.43
C VAL A 186 -4.68 25.05 -9.00
N ALA A 187 -4.40 24.07 -8.14
CA ALA A 187 -4.28 22.68 -8.55
C ALA A 187 -4.56 21.72 -7.40
N LEU A 188 -4.82 20.47 -7.76
CA LEU A 188 -4.94 19.33 -6.87
C LEU A 188 -3.90 18.30 -7.28
N GLU A 189 -3.02 17.94 -6.35
CA GLU A 189 -2.16 16.78 -6.50
C GLU A 189 -2.76 15.63 -5.69
N ALA A 190 -2.72 14.41 -6.24
CA ALA A 190 -3.28 13.27 -5.55
C ALA A 190 -2.46 12.00 -5.77
N ILE A 191 -2.51 11.14 -4.75
CA ILE A 191 -2.01 9.77 -4.79
C ILE A 191 -3.22 8.86 -4.65
N VAL A 192 -3.34 7.89 -5.55
CA VAL A 192 -4.46 6.96 -5.65
C VAL A 192 -3.91 5.54 -5.57
N THR A 193 -4.27 4.82 -4.50
CA THR A 193 -3.83 3.46 -4.23
C THR A 193 -4.97 2.48 -4.50
N ASP A 194 -4.73 1.44 -5.31
CA ASP A 194 -5.68 0.33 -5.46
C ASP A 194 -5.64 -0.56 -4.21
N VAL A 195 -6.73 -0.56 -3.45
CA VAL A 195 -6.92 -1.35 -2.23
C VAL A 195 -7.91 -2.51 -2.43
N THR A 196 -8.23 -2.84 -3.69
CA THR A 196 -9.20 -3.90 -4.04
C THR A 196 -8.77 -5.25 -3.47
N ALA A 197 -7.54 -5.70 -3.79
CA ALA A 197 -7.04 -7.00 -3.33
C ALA A 197 -7.01 -7.12 -1.81
N GLN A 198 -6.64 -6.03 -1.11
CA GLN A 198 -6.64 -5.99 0.35
C GLN A 198 -8.06 -6.15 0.91
N ARG A 199 -9.02 -5.39 0.38
CA ARG A 199 -10.42 -5.44 0.82
C ARG A 199 -11.08 -6.78 0.51
N GLU A 200 -10.80 -7.38 -0.64
CA GLU A 200 -11.29 -8.71 -1.01
C GLU A 200 -10.71 -9.79 -0.10
N ALA A 201 -9.40 -9.76 0.18
CA ALA A 201 -8.77 -10.69 1.10
C ALA A 201 -9.35 -10.57 2.53
N GLU A 202 -9.57 -9.34 3.01
CA GLU A 202 -10.18 -9.10 4.32
C GLU A 202 -11.63 -9.62 4.37
N LEU A 203 -12.40 -9.39 3.30
CA LEU A 203 -13.77 -9.86 3.20
C LEU A 203 -13.85 -11.39 3.17
N GLU A 204 -13.00 -12.05 2.38
CA GLU A 204 -12.96 -13.51 2.29
C GLU A 204 -12.49 -14.14 3.61
N LEU A 205 -11.50 -13.54 4.28
CA LEU A 205 -11.09 -13.96 5.62
C LEU A 205 -12.24 -13.83 6.62
N ARG A 206 -12.98 -12.71 6.57
CA ARG A 206 -14.14 -12.48 7.43
C ARG A 206 -15.25 -13.52 7.17
N LYS A 207 -15.62 -13.73 5.90
CA LYS A 207 -16.62 -14.74 5.52
C LYS A 207 -16.21 -16.14 5.96
N SER A 208 -14.94 -16.50 5.77
CA SER A 208 -14.40 -17.79 6.21
C SER A 208 -14.50 -17.96 7.72
N ARG A 209 -14.13 -16.93 8.51
CA ARG A 209 -14.28 -16.93 9.97
C ARG A 209 -15.74 -17.05 10.42
N GLU A 210 -16.64 -16.30 9.78
CA GLU A 210 -18.08 -16.34 10.08
C GLU A 210 -18.66 -17.73 9.75
N LEU A 211 -18.29 -18.32 8.61
CA LEU A 211 -18.70 -19.67 8.22
C LEU A 211 -18.20 -20.73 9.23
N LEU A 212 -16.91 -20.69 9.59
CA LEU A 212 -16.34 -21.62 10.57
C LEU A 212 -17.03 -21.49 11.95
N ARG A 213 -17.32 -20.26 12.39
CA ARG A 213 -18.07 -20.01 13.63
C ARG A 213 -19.48 -20.57 13.55
N GLN A 214 -20.19 -20.37 12.43
CA GLN A 214 -21.52 -20.93 12.21
C GLN A 214 -21.52 -22.47 12.24
N VAL A 215 -20.57 -23.10 11.56
CA VAL A 215 -20.42 -24.57 11.57
C VAL A 215 -20.17 -25.05 13.00
N PHE A 216 -19.20 -24.44 13.69
CA PHE A 216 -18.87 -24.77 15.09
C PHE A 216 -20.08 -24.68 16.03
N ASP A 217 -20.88 -23.61 15.90
CA ASP A 217 -22.05 -23.35 16.76
C ASP A 217 -23.30 -24.18 16.40
N GLN A 218 -23.40 -24.68 15.17
CA GLN A 218 -24.53 -25.51 14.73
C GLN A 218 -24.33 -27.01 14.96
N LEU A 219 -23.11 -27.46 15.28
CA LEU A 219 -22.85 -28.86 15.58
C LEU A 219 -23.65 -29.31 16.83
N PRO A 220 -24.29 -30.49 16.80
CA PRO A 220 -25.17 -30.94 17.87
C PRO A 220 -24.39 -31.33 19.14
N ASP A 221 -23.19 -31.86 18.98
CA ASP A 221 -22.31 -32.20 20.09
C ASP A 221 -21.66 -30.92 20.65
N GLY A 222 -21.43 -30.90 21.96
CA GLY A 222 -20.68 -29.85 22.62
C GLY A 222 -19.22 -29.91 22.21
N ILE A 223 -18.63 -28.80 21.79
CA ILE A 223 -17.22 -28.71 21.43
C ILE A 223 -16.60 -27.56 22.21
N ALA A 224 -15.42 -27.79 22.75
CA ALA A 224 -14.59 -26.71 23.28
C ALA A 224 -13.18 -26.77 22.68
N LEU A 225 -12.48 -25.64 22.80
CA LEU A 225 -11.03 -25.56 22.64
C LEU A 225 -10.44 -25.26 24.00
N VAL A 226 -9.49 -26.07 24.42
CA VAL A 226 -8.90 -26.03 25.76
C VAL A 226 -7.39 -25.87 25.63
N ASP A 227 -6.77 -25.00 26.40
CA ASP A 227 -5.31 -24.87 26.40
C ASP A 227 -4.61 -25.93 27.26
N LEU A 228 -3.28 -25.88 27.33
CA LEU A 228 -2.46 -26.81 28.11
C LEU A 228 -2.66 -26.67 29.62
N ASP A 229 -3.17 -25.55 30.10
CA ASP A 229 -3.55 -25.32 31.51
C ASP A 229 -4.99 -25.77 31.80
N LEU A 230 -5.60 -26.52 30.87
CA LEU A 230 -6.97 -27.01 30.92
C LEU A 230 -8.02 -25.90 31.01
N ARG A 231 -7.71 -24.69 30.54
CA ARG A 231 -8.66 -23.57 30.48
C ARG A 231 -9.40 -23.57 29.16
N ILE A 232 -10.71 -23.39 29.24
CA ILE A 232 -11.58 -23.26 28.08
C ILE A 232 -11.27 -21.93 27.40
N ARG A 233 -10.85 -21.99 26.14
CA ARG A 233 -10.61 -20.83 25.28
C ARG A 233 -11.78 -20.53 24.38
N MET A 234 -12.53 -21.55 23.99
CA MET A 234 -13.74 -21.44 23.19
C MET A 234 -14.71 -22.56 23.55
N ALA A 235 -16.01 -22.31 23.46
CA ALA A 235 -17.05 -23.31 23.62
C ALA A 235 -18.15 -23.03 22.60
N ASN A 236 -18.63 -24.06 21.89
CA ASN A 236 -19.71 -23.88 20.94
C ASN A 236 -21.06 -23.70 21.66
N ARG A 237 -22.04 -23.22 20.90
CA ARG A 237 -23.39 -23.00 21.43
C ARG A 237 -24.06 -24.26 21.99
N SER A 238 -23.73 -25.45 21.47
CA SER A 238 -24.29 -26.71 21.98
C SER A 238 -23.74 -27.08 23.34
N LEU A 239 -22.43 -26.90 23.59
CA LEU A 239 -21.85 -27.11 24.91
C LEU A 239 -22.43 -26.13 25.94
N CYS A 240 -22.57 -24.86 25.55
CA CYS A 240 -23.19 -23.83 26.38
C CYS A 240 -24.61 -24.22 26.80
N ARG A 241 -25.44 -24.67 25.85
CA ARG A 241 -26.81 -25.16 26.11
C ARG A 241 -26.83 -26.41 27.00
N MET A 242 -25.98 -27.39 26.71
CA MET A 242 -25.88 -28.65 27.47
C MET A 242 -25.56 -28.39 28.95
N LEU A 243 -24.64 -27.46 29.23
CA LEU A 243 -24.21 -27.13 30.60
C LEU A 243 -24.99 -25.97 31.24
N GLY A 244 -25.83 -25.26 30.50
CA GLY A 244 -26.56 -24.10 31.00
C GLY A 244 -25.70 -22.86 31.29
N TYR A 245 -24.56 -22.72 30.62
CA TYR A 245 -23.68 -21.56 30.75
C TYR A 245 -23.78 -20.64 29.54
N ALA A 246 -23.50 -19.35 29.74
CA ALA A 246 -23.15 -18.45 28.64
C ALA A 246 -21.70 -18.73 28.18
N GLU A 247 -21.37 -18.41 26.92
CA GLU A 247 -20.01 -18.62 26.40
C GLU A 247 -18.99 -17.83 27.23
N GLU A 248 -19.33 -16.60 27.61
CA GLU A 248 -18.48 -15.71 28.40
C GLU A 248 -18.24 -16.24 29.82
N ASP A 249 -19.18 -17.02 30.36
CA ASP A 249 -19.02 -17.67 31.66
C ASP A 249 -18.12 -18.92 31.58
N LEU A 250 -18.12 -19.63 30.45
CA LEU A 250 -17.30 -20.83 30.25
C LEU A 250 -15.86 -20.47 29.89
N VAL A 251 -15.66 -19.47 29.03
CA VAL A 251 -14.33 -19.05 28.61
C VAL A 251 -13.52 -18.57 29.83
N GLY A 252 -12.31 -19.12 29.98
CA GLY A 252 -11.41 -18.87 31.11
C GLY A 252 -11.57 -19.83 32.29
N LYS A 253 -12.70 -20.55 32.41
CA LYS A 253 -12.86 -21.62 33.41
C LYS A 253 -11.96 -22.80 33.07
N THR A 254 -11.48 -23.48 34.11
CA THR A 254 -10.76 -24.76 33.97
C THR A 254 -11.75 -25.90 33.76
N ILE A 255 -11.41 -26.90 32.95
CA ILE A 255 -12.23 -28.10 32.74
C ILE A 255 -12.57 -28.81 34.07
N SER A 256 -11.66 -28.82 35.05
CA SER A 256 -11.92 -29.37 36.38
C SER A 256 -13.08 -28.67 37.10
N SER A 257 -13.33 -27.38 36.84
CA SER A 257 -14.41 -26.63 37.51
C SER A 257 -15.82 -26.99 37.02
N ILE A 258 -15.92 -27.65 35.87
CA ILE A 258 -17.18 -28.13 35.28
C ILE A 258 -17.22 -29.66 35.18
N THR A 259 -16.22 -30.36 35.72
CA THR A 259 -16.18 -31.83 35.78
C THR A 259 -16.64 -32.26 37.16
N HIS A 260 -17.41 -33.35 37.26
CA HIS A 260 -17.81 -33.90 38.56
C HIS A 260 -16.58 -34.30 39.38
N PRO A 261 -16.53 -34.05 40.70
CA PRO A 261 -15.33 -34.29 41.52
C PRO A 261 -14.75 -35.71 41.41
N ASP A 262 -15.61 -36.73 41.38
CA ASP A 262 -15.18 -38.14 41.21
C ASP A 262 -14.48 -38.41 39.87
N ASP A 263 -14.79 -37.63 38.83
CA ASP A 263 -14.29 -37.83 37.47
C ASP A 263 -13.10 -36.88 37.16
N GLU A 264 -12.74 -35.99 38.10
CA GLU A 264 -11.65 -35.02 37.95
C GLU A 264 -10.26 -35.69 37.91
N PRO A 265 -9.92 -36.62 38.83
CA PRO A 265 -8.58 -37.24 38.84
C PRO A 265 -8.28 -38.01 37.53
N VAL A 266 -9.29 -38.71 37.00
CA VAL A 266 -9.13 -39.45 35.75
C VAL A 266 -9.00 -38.49 34.56
N THR A 267 -9.76 -37.38 34.56
CA THR A 267 -9.68 -36.36 33.51
C THR A 267 -8.29 -35.74 33.43
N VAL A 268 -7.70 -35.34 34.57
CA VAL A 268 -6.37 -34.73 34.63
C VAL A 268 -5.28 -35.73 34.24
N SER A 269 -5.36 -36.96 34.73
CA SER A 269 -4.41 -38.03 34.38
C SER A 269 -4.40 -38.29 32.86
N GLU A 270 -5.58 -38.48 32.26
CA GLU A 270 -5.70 -38.72 30.81
C GLU A 270 -5.26 -37.51 29.98
N ALA A 271 -5.58 -36.27 30.41
CA ALA A 271 -5.10 -35.06 29.76
C ALA A 271 -3.57 -34.97 29.75
N GLY A 272 -2.92 -35.32 30.87
CA GLY A 272 -1.45 -35.36 30.95
C GLY A 272 -0.82 -36.42 30.03
N ARG A 273 -1.45 -37.59 29.89
CA ARG A 273 -1.03 -38.63 28.95
C ARG A 273 -1.17 -38.16 27.50
N LEU A 274 -2.29 -37.51 27.17
CA LEU A 274 -2.53 -36.95 25.85
C LEU A 274 -1.51 -35.85 25.51
N GLN A 275 -1.21 -34.96 26.45
CA GLN A 275 -0.23 -33.88 26.28
C GLN A 275 1.18 -34.39 25.98
N ARG A 276 1.61 -35.47 26.66
CA ARG A 276 2.91 -36.11 26.42
C ARG A 276 2.95 -36.95 25.15
N GLY A 277 1.81 -37.18 24.50
CA GLY A 277 1.69 -38.08 23.35
C GLY A 277 1.69 -39.56 23.72
N ASP A 278 1.49 -39.92 25.00
CA ASP A 278 1.39 -41.31 25.45
C ASP A 278 0.15 -42.01 24.86
N ILE A 279 -0.88 -41.23 24.54
CA ILE A 279 -2.12 -41.67 23.89
C ILE A 279 -2.50 -40.68 22.77
N PRO A 280 -3.12 -41.17 21.67
CA PRO A 280 -3.48 -40.31 20.54
C PRO A 280 -4.82 -39.58 20.73
N ILE A 281 -5.69 -40.09 21.60
CA ILE A 281 -7.04 -39.56 21.85
C ILE A 281 -7.53 -40.07 23.21
N ILE A 282 -8.26 -39.24 23.95
CA ILE A 282 -8.99 -39.66 25.15
C ILE A 282 -10.41 -40.04 24.75
N ARG A 283 -10.92 -41.15 25.29
CA ARG A 283 -12.35 -41.50 25.21
C ARG A 283 -12.81 -42.04 26.55
N LEU A 284 -13.76 -41.36 27.18
CA LEU A 284 -14.34 -41.81 28.44
C LEU A 284 -15.75 -41.27 28.63
N GLU A 285 -16.54 -41.99 29.41
CA GLU A 285 -17.78 -41.47 29.97
C GLU A 285 -17.47 -40.75 31.28
N LYS A 286 -17.97 -39.53 31.42
CA LYS A 286 -17.90 -38.79 32.69
C LYS A 286 -19.10 -37.90 32.88
N ARG A 287 -19.18 -37.29 34.06
CA ARG A 287 -20.21 -36.33 34.40
C ARG A 287 -19.65 -34.91 34.32
N TYR A 288 -20.36 -34.03 33.61
CA TYR A 288 -20.13 -32.60 33.69
C TYR A 288 -21.15 -31.96 34.65
N LEU A 289 -20.77 -30.86 35.29
CA LEU A 289 -21.63 -30.07 36.15
C LEU A 289 -22.24 -28.92 35.34
N ARG A 290 -23.57 -28.82 35.37
CA ARG A 290 -24.32 -27.69 34.83
C ARG A 290 -24.19 -26.47 35.75
N LYS A 291 -24.55 -25.29 35.26
CA LYS A 291 -24.50 -24.02 36.02
C LYS A 291 -25.40 -24.05 37.27
N ASP A 292 -26.47 -24.83 37.24
CA ASP A 292 -27.38 -25.03 38.39
C ASP A 292 -26.87 -26.06 39.42
N GLY A 293 -25.71 -26.68 39.16
CA GLY A 293 -25.10 -27.70 40.02
C GLY A 293 -25.54 -29.14 39.72
N SER A 294 -26.50 -29.36 38.82
CA SER A 294 -26.88 -30.71 38.39
C SER A 294 -25.77 -31.37 37.56
N ALA A 295 -25.69 -32.70 37.60
CA ALA A 295 -24.73 -33.45 36.79
C ALA A 295 -25.39 -33.94 35.49
N VAL A 296 -24.62 -33.95 34.39
CA VAL A 296 -25.00 -34.54 33.11
C VAL A 296 -24.01 -35.63 32.74
N ARG A 297 -24.50 -36.82 32.39
CA ARG A 297 -23.64 -37.87 31.85
C ARG A 297 -23.28 -37.55 30.41
N SER A 298 -22.00 -37.69 30.06
CA SER A 298 -21.54 -37.41 28.71
C SER A 298 -20.43 -38.35 28.29
N LEU A 299 -20.46 -38.72 27.01
CA LEU A 299 -19.32 -39.33 26.34
C LEU A 299 -18.41 -38.20 25.83
N VAL A 300 -17.15 -38.18 26.28
CA VAL A 300 -16.16 -37.22 25.81
C VAL A 300 -15.09 -37.91 24.98
N ALA A 301 -14.80 -37.35 23.81
CA ALA A 301 -13.62 -37.67 23.02
C ALA A 301 -12.73 -36.44 22.95
N VAL A 302 -11.46 -36.54 23.33
CA VAL A 302 -10.53 -35.39 23.32
C VAL A 302 -9.36 -35.66 22.38
N SER A 303 -9.27 -34.85 21.33
CA SER A 303 -8.17 -34.88 20.38
C SER A 303 -7.15 -33.77 20.68
N PRO A 304 -5.86 -33.99 20.44
CA PRO A 304 -4.85 -32.95 20.56
C PRO A 304 -4.83 -32.08 19.29
N PHE A 305 -4.56 -30.80 19.45
CA PHE A 305 -4.18 -29.90 18.36
C PHE A 305 -2.66 -29.75 18.40
N LEU A 306 -1.99 -29.99 17.26
CA LEU A 306 -0.54 -29.99 17.16
C LEU A 306 -0.05 -28.73 16.45
N ASP A 307 1.12 -28.25 16.83
CA ASP A 307 1.85 -27.23 16.05
C ASP A 307 2.63 -27.85 14.88
N GLU A 308 3.33 -27.01 14.11
CA GLU A 308 4.18 -27.42 12.97
C GLU A 308 5.32 -28.37 13.38
N ASN A 309 5.71 -28.37 14.66
CA ASN A 309 6.76 -29.24 15.20
C ASN A 309 6.20 -30.56 15.77
N GLY A 310 4.89 -30.78 15.69
CA GLY A 310 4.22 -31.95 16.24
C GLY A 310 4.00 -31.91 17.75
N SER A 311 4.20 -30.77 18.40
CA SER A 311 3.95 -30.59 19.83
C SER A 311 2.48 -30.27 20.09
N VAL A 312 1.91 -30.83 21.16
CA VAL A 312 0.53 -30.52 21.56
C VAL A 312 0.46 -29.09 22.07
N VAL A 313 -0.40 -28.27 21.46
CA VAL A 313 -0.63 -26.88 21.87
C VAL A 313 -2.00 -26.65 22.49
N GLN A 314 -2.99 -27.46 22.15
CA GLN A 314 -4.37 -27.36 22.65
C GLN A 314 -5.05 -28.73 22.63
N PHE A 315 -6.21 -28.81 23.30
CA PHE A 315 -7.10 -29.96 23.28
C PHE A 315 -8.46 -29.57 22.73
N MET A 316 -9.09 -30.47 21.98
CA MET A 316 -10.42 -30.29 21.42
C MET A 316 -11.33 -31.42 21.92
N PRO A 317 -12.01 -31.23 23.07
CA PRO A 317 -13.06 -32.13 23.50
C PRO A 317 -14.31 -32.00 22.63
N LEU A 318 -14.82 -33.13 22.15
CA LEU A 318 -16.16 -33.33 21.63
C LEU A 318 -16.96 -34.09 22.69
N ILE A 319 -18.10 -33.53 23.08
CA ILE A 319 -18.87 -33.92 24.24
C ILE A 319 -20.30 -34.20 23.79
N ARG A 320 -20.73 -35.44 23.98
CA ARG A 320 -22.10 -35.87 23.69
C ARG A 320 -22.81 -36.18 24.99
N GLU A 321 -23.93 -35.50 25.23
CA GLU A 321 -24.84 -35.85 26.32
C GLU A 321 -25.43 -37.24 26.10
N LEU A 322 -25.40 -38.08 27.13
CA LEU A 322 -26.02 -39.39 27.12
C LEU A 322 -27.43 -39.27 27.72
N PRO A 323 -28.43 -39.95 27.14
CA PRO A 323 -29.78 -39.94 27.69
C PRO A 323 -29.79 -40.56 29.10
N ASP A 324 -30.67 -40.05 29.96
CA ASP A 324 -30.98 -40.67 31.23
C ASP A 324 -31.68 -42.02 30.94
N GLY A 325 -31.01 -43.11 31.31
CA GLY A 325 -31.47 -44.48 31.09
C GLY A 325 -32.56 -44.93 32.04
#